data_AF-A0A0A9XEZ1-F1
#
_entry.id   AF-A0A0A9XEZ1-F1
#
_cell.length_a   1.000
_cell.length_b   1.000
_cell.length_c   1.000
_cell.angle_alpha   90.00
_cell.angle_beta   90.00
_cell.angle_gamma   90.00
#
_symmetry.space_group_name_H-M   'P 1'
#
loop_
_entity.id
_entity.type
_entity.pdbx_description
1 polymer ?
#
loop_
_entity_poly.entity_id
_entity_poly.type
_entity_poly.pdbx_seq_one_letter_code
_entity_poly.pdbx_strand_id
1 'polypeptide(L)'
;MHPDKCMNDIQSEERYQAVLQAHSILRSSKTRRDYLSVIDPPTLTAQHTEWCGDAFYKNFGAIFEQYGRYSVRQPVPQFGDAGARINDVNAFYNFWFEFQSWRTFPLAQPFETSQQRRQAFIAQSAQARSEAHSDQAIRKKEEKVRLQEILSYAYDHDPRIQQFKCEQAAEKKKQRDRKRERKRESRDTKHVDSTLSESMEQDLRQIVTALRVLELPYANDMLFQQKLRENFNYQLSLVWRAFVQSQACDCTMHVDPRTCSTIDTLLRRIVSQLHTTKTVAEKGTPDDTKTTAAVDGEMDGKEDGKKVEKSNQWTEEQVAALIKATQRFPPGTRARWETIADTLATVREGTTTKDVIKQVRKLEVSNLTGASPTSAQSPTQTQAVEDVWTLTQQRELENALRDIDRRDPQRWEKVAARVTDKTSTQVQRRYEYVRQQIRSAKSR
;
A
#
# COMPACT_ATOMS: atom_id res chain seq x y z
N MET A 1 12.14 -49.21 49.11
CA MET A 1 12.53 -50.00 50.30
C MET A 1 13.67 -49.28 50.99
N HIS A 2 13.92 -49.53 52.29
CA HIS A 2 15.13 -49.03 52.96
C HIS A 2 16.23 -50.10 52.80
N PRO A 3 17.51 -49.75 52.58
CA PRO A 3 18.59 -50.71 52.33
C PRO A 3 18.72 -51.77 53.44
N ASP A 4 18.55 -51.40 54.72
CA ASP A 4 18.56 -52.34 55.87
C ASP A 4 17.59 -53.53 55.73
N LYS A 5 16.53 -53.39 54.91
CA LYS A 5 15.51 -54.44 54.71
C LYS A 5 15.81 -55.37 53.54
N CYS A 6 16.97 -55.21 52.90
CA CYS A 6 17.35 -55.91 51.67
C CYS A 6 18.83 -56.39 51.70
N MET A 7 19.12 -57.34 52.60
CA MET A 7 20.28 -58.26 52.61
C MET A 7 21.55 -57.83 51.81
N ASN A 8 22.16 -56.70 52.20
CA ASN A 8 23.44 -56.18 51.69
C ASN A 8 23.65 -56.26 50.15
N ASP A 9 22.58 -56.14 49.37
CA ASP A 9 22.67 -56.06 47.91
C ASP A 9 23.08 -54.64 47.50
N ILE A 10 24.21 -54.52 46.80
CA ILE A 10 24.71 -53.26 46.24
C ILE A 10 23.64 -52.62 45.35
N GLN A 11 22.88 -53.42 44.58
CA GLN A 11 21.79 -52.90 43.76
C GLN A 11 20.60 -52.40 44.59
N SER A 12 20.42 -52.84 45.84
CA SER A 12 19.37 -52.29 46.70
C SER A 12 19.72 -50.87 47.18
N GLU A 13 20.98 -50.60 47.49
CA GLU A 13 21.44 -49.25 47.84
C GLU A 13 21.39 -48.33 46.61
N GLU A 14 21.88 -48.77 45.45
CA GLU A 14 21.78 -48.02 44.18
C GLU A 14 20.32 -47.67 43.84
N ARG A 15 19.39 -48.63 43.95
CA ARG A 15 17.95 -48.40 43.73
C ARG A 15 17.36 -47.42 44.76
N TYR A 16 17.80 -47.46 46.01
CA TYR A 16 17.35 -46.52 47.04
C TYR A 16 17.85 -45.09 46.75
N GLN A 17 19.12 -44.93 46.43
CA GLN A 17 19.70 -43.64 46.03
C GLN A 17 19.03 -43.09 44.76
N ALA A 18 18.78 -43.92 43.76
CA ALA A 18 18.05 -43.53 42.54
C ALA A 18 16.63 -43.04 42.84
N VAL A 19 15.91 -43.67 43.78
CA VAL A 19 14.59 -43.22 44.24
C VAL A 19 14.66 -41.89 44.99
N LEU A 20 15.65 -41.68 45.86
CA LEU A 20 15.87 -40.40 46.54
C LEU A 20 16.21 -39.27 45.55
N GLN A 21 17.08 -39.56 44.57
CA GLN A 21 17.44 -38.63 43.50
C GLN A 21 16.21 -38.28 42.65
N ALA A 22 15.46 -39.27 42.18
CA ALA A 22 14.22 -39.07 41.42
C ALA A 22 13.20 -38.25 42.20
N HIS A 23 12.99 -38.53 43.49
CA HIS A 23 12.12 -37.73 44.35
C HIS A 23 12.61 -36.27 44.44
N SER A 24 13.90 -36.02 44.65
CA SER A 24 14.45 -34.64 44.71
C SER A 24 14.25 -33.87 43.40
N ILE A 25 14.43 -34.52 42.25
CA ILE A 25 14.26 -33.94 40.91
C ILE A 25 12.78 -33.66 40.64
N LEU A 26 11.89 -34.64 40.88
CA LEU A 26 10.49 -34.55 40.50
C LEU A 26 9.65 -33.68 41.45
N ARG A 27 10.10 -33.45 42.69
CA ARG A 27 9.38 -32.70 43.74
C ARG A 27 9.07 -31.24 43.38
N SER A 28 9.95 -30.55 42.65
CA SER A 28 9.70 -29.16 42.23
C SER A 28 9.49 -29.03 40.72
N SER A 29 8.62 -28.11 40.31
CA SER A 29 8.40 -27.81 38.88
C SER A 29 9.68 -27.31 38.19
N LYS A 30 10.53 -26.57 38.90
CA LYS A 30 11.82 -26.09 38.40
C LYS A 30 12.78 -27.25 38.14
N THR A 31 13.10 -28.04 39.17
CA THR A 31 14.02 -29.19 39.05
C THR A 31 13.55 -30.24 38.04
N ARG A 32 12.23 -30.41 37.88
CA ARG A 32 11.63 -31.28 36.85
C ARG A 32 11.86 -30.73 35.44
N ARG A 33 11.67 -29.42 35.21
CA ARG A 33 11.98 -28.77 33.92
C ARG A 33 13.48 -28.76 33.64
N ASP A 34 14.30 -28.52 34.66
CA ASP A 34 15.76 -28.56 34.61
C ASP A 34 16.24 -29.95 34.11
N TYR A 35 15.71 -31.03 34.69
CA TYR A 35 15.99 -32.42 34.26
C TYR A 35 15.46 -32.74 32.86
N LEU A 36 14.21 -32.40 32.56
CA LEU A 36 13.64 -32.61 31.22
C LEU A 36 14.33 -31.75 30.14
N SER A 37 15.06 -30.70 30.51
CA SER A 37 15.88 -29.90 29.59
C SER A 37 17.18 -30.59 29.17
N VAL A 38 17.52 -31.77 29.69
CA VAL A 38 18.77 -32.49 29.35
C VAL A 38 18.65 -33.25 28.02
N ILE A 39 17.49 -33.81 27.70
CA ILE A 39 17.26 -34.58 26.48
C ILE A 39 16.98 -33.62 25.32
N ASP A 40 17.88 -33.59 24.35
CA ASP A 40 17.71 -32.80 23.14
C ASP A 40 16.70 -33.47 22.17
N PRO A 41 15.72 -32.72 21.63
CA PRO A 41 14.84 -33.20 20.57
C PRO A 41 15.61 -33.38 19.24
N PRO A 42 15.09 -34.21 18.31
CA PRO A 42 15.77 -34.59 17.08
C PRO A 42 16.14 -33.40 16.18
N THR A 43 17.32 -33.50 15.57
CA THR A 43 17.82 -32.63 14.50
C THR A 43 17.31 -33.09 13.14
N LEU A 44 17.30 -32.21 12.14
CA LEU A 44 17.39 -32.68 10.75
C LEU A 44 18.69 -33.47 10.54
N THR A 45 18.64 -34.49 9.69
CA THR A 45 19.79 -35.27 9.23
C THR A 45 19.67 -35.47 7.72
N ALA A 46 20.73 -35.95 7.05
CA ALA A 46 20.68 -36.23 5.61
C ALA A 46 19.61 -37.28 5.22
N GLN A 47 19.19 -38.14 6.16
CA GLN A 47 18.09 -39.11 5.96
C GLN A 47 16.69 -38.48 6.10
N HIS A 48 16.61 -37.16 6.32
CA HIS A 48 15.35 -36.45 6.59
C HIS A 48 14.97 -35.48 5.45
N THR A 49 15.79 -35.41 4.40
CA THR A 49 15.58 -34.54 3.23
C THR A 49 14.93 -35.23 2.03
N GLU A 50 14.56 -36.51 2.16
CA GLU A 50 13.96 -37.33 1.08
C GLU A 50 12.48 -37.69 1.35
N TRP A 51 11.88 -37.17 2.43
CA TRP A 51 10.53 -37.55 2.84
C TRP A 51 9.44 -36.96 1.92
N CYS A 52 8.66 -37.84 1.30
CA CYS A 52 7.52 -37.50 0.45
C CYS A 52 6.21 -38.15 0.95
N GLY A 53 5.06 -37.66 0.46
CA GLY A 53 3.74 -38.20 0.79
C GLY A 53 3.48 -38.28 2.31
N ASP A 54 2.86 -39.37 2.76
CA ASP A 54 2.47 -39.57 4.16
C ASP A 54 3.67 -39.61 5.12
N ALA A 55 4.86 -40.01 4.64
CA ALA A 55 6.07 -40.02 5.44
C ALA A 55 6.50 -38.60 5.85
N PHE A 56 6.28 -37.59 5.00
CA PHE A 56 6.53 -36.19 5.33
C PHE A 56 5.69 -35.75 6.54
N TYR A 57 4.37 -35.94 6.49
CA TYR A 57 3.46 -35.55 7.57
C TYR A 57 3.72 -36.31 8.87
N LYS A 58 3.95 -37.62 8.78
CA LYS A 58 4.25 -38.47 9.95
C LYS A 58 5.54 -38.06 10.64
N ASN A 59 6.61 -37.83 9.87
CA ASN A 59 7.95 -37.60 10.43
C ASN A 59 8.09 -36.16 10.97
N PHE A 60 7.63 -35.14 10.24
CA PHE A 60 7.58 -33.79 10.78
C PHE A 60 6.59 -33.66 11.94
N GLY A 61 5.44 -34.32 11.87
CA GLY A 61 4.49 -34.42 12.99
C GLY A 61 5.14 -34.93 14.28
N ALA A 62 5.89 -36.04 14.19
CA ALA A 62 6.61 -36.60 15.34
C ALA A 62 7.72 -35.67 15.89
N ILE A 63 8.44 -34.96 15.01
CA ILE A 63 9.44 -33.96 15.44
C ILE A 63 8.76 -32.81 16.18
N PHE A 64 7.73 -32.19 15.59
CA PHE A 64 7.03 -31.06 16.20
C PHE A 64 6.25 -31.46 17.47
N GLU A 65 5.75 -32.68 17.59
CA GLU A 65 5.19 -33.18 18.85
C GLU A 65 6.26 -33.25 19.96
N GLN A 66 7.46 -33.75 19.65
CA GLN A 66 8.56 -33.83 20.63
C GLN A 66 9.04 -32.44 21.07
N TYR A 67 9.21 -31.49 20.15
CA TYR A 67 9.47 -30.09 20.50
C TYR A 67 8.30 -29.46 21.28
N GLY A 68 7.05 -29.83 20.96
CA GLY A 68 5.83 -29.26 21.54
C GLY A 68 5.73 -29.45 23.07
N ARG A 69 6.35 -30.53 23.58
CA ARG A 69 6.50 -30.80 25.03
C ARG A 69 7.20 -29.66 25.77
N TYR A 70 8.08 -28.93 25.07
CA TYR A 70 8.83 -27.79 25.60
C TYR A 70 8.13 -26.44 25.45
N SER A 71 6.93 -26.38 24.86
CA SER A 71 6.23 -25.12 24.62
C SER A 71 5.69 -24.48 25.92
N VAL A 72 5.99 -23.18 26.09
CA VAL A 72 5.34 -22.30 27.08
C VAL A 72 3.85 -22.08 26.75
N ARG A 73 3.50 -22.01 25.46
CA ARG A 73 2.14 -21.71 24.99
C ARG A 73 1.39 -23.00 24.68
N GLN A 74 0.14 -23.10 25.13
CA GLN A 74 -0.71 -24.28 25.00
C GLN A 74 -2.14 -23.86 24.59
N PRO A 75 -2.87 -24.68 23.81
CA PRO A 75 -2.44 -25.94 23.20
C PRO A 75 -1.40 -25.74 22.07
N VAL A 76 -0.57 -26.76 21.83
CA VAL A 76 0.31 -26.82 20.65
C VAL A 76 -0.52 -27.28 19.44
N PRO A 77 -0.52 -26.55 18.30
CA PRO A 77 -1.19 -27.01 17.09
C PRO A 77 -0.44 -28.21 16.47
N GLN A 78 -1.20 -29.18 15.97
CA GLN A 78 -0.67 -30.36 15.29
C GLN A 78 -0.26 -30.03 13.83
N PHE A 79 0.70 -30.79 13.28
CA PHE A 79 1.19 -30.60 11.91
C PHE A 79 0.12 -30.90 10.83
N GLY A 80 -0.89 -31.70 11.18
CA GLY A 80 -1.95 -32.14 10.27
C GLY A 80 -1.48 -33.10 9.19
N ASP A 81 -2.39 -33.41 8.26
CA ASP A 81 -2.20 -34.29 7.11
C ASP A 81 -2.28 -33.48 5.79
N ALA A 82 -2.32 -34.17 4.66
CA ALA A 82 -2.49 -33.57 3.34
C ALA A 82 -3.87 -32.87 3.12
N GLY A 83 -4.88 -33.17 3.94
CA GLY A 83 -6.23 -32.60 3.86
C GLY A 83 -6.44 -31.36 4.74
N ALA A 84 -5.48 -31.03 5.61
CA ALA A 84 -5.54 -29.86 6.50
C ALA A 84 -5.75 -28.55 5.72
N ARG A 85 -6.66 -27.70 6.20
CA ARG A 85 -6.99 -26.44 5.52
C ARG A 85 -5.82 -25.46 5.65
N ILE A 86 -5.59 -24.66 4.60
CA ILE A 86 -4.48 -23.70 4.56
C ILE A 86 -4.47 -22.71 5.74
N ASN A 87 -5.64 -22.38 6.32
CA ASN A 87 -5.75 -21.55 7.52
C ASN A 87 -5.16 -22.25 8.76
N ASP A 88 -5.40 -23.54 8.91
CA ASP A 88 -4.94 -24.34 10.05
C ASP A 88 -3.43 -24.58 9.94
N VAL A 89 -2.95 -24.83 8.71
CA VAL A 89 -1.51 -24.91 8.37
C VAL A 89 -0.80 -23.58 8.63
N ASN A 90 -1.40 -22.45 8.25
CA ASN A 90 -0.85 -21.12 8.56
C ASN A 90 -0.84 -20.84 10.08
N ALA A 91 -1.88 -21.24 10.81
CA ALA A 91 -1.93 -21.10 12.26
C ALA A 91 -0.86 -21.95 12.95
N PHE A 92 -0.61 -23.16 12.46
CA PHE A 92 0.53 -24.00 12.87
C PHE A 92 1.85 -23.25 12.65
N TYR A 93 2.18 -22.83 11.42
CA TYR A 93 3.47 -22.20 11.14
C TYR A 93 3.67 -20.91 11.94
N ASN A 94 2.63 -20.07 12.10
CA ASN A 94 2.69 -18.86 12.91
C ASN A 94 3.01 -19.15 14.39
N PHE A 95 2.38 -20.17 14.99
CA PHE A 95 2.69 -20.59 16.36
C PHE A 95 4.17 -20.99 16.52
N TRP A 96 4.71 -21.70 15.53
CA TRP A 96 6.07 -22.24 15.55
C TRP A 96 7.15 -21.20 15.19
N PHE A 97 6.89 -20.24 14.32
CA PHE A 97 7.82 -19.12 14.08
C PHE A 97 8.01 -18.24 15.32
N GLU A 98 6.98 -18.17 16.17
CA GLU A 98 6.99 -17.51 17.48
C GLU A 98 7.28 -18.46 18.66
N PHE A 99 7.77 -19.69 18.43
CA PHE A 99 7.90 -20.70 19.48
C PHE A 99 8.72 -20.24 20.70
N GLN A 100 8.21 -20.54 21.89
CA GLN A 100 8.85 -20.22 23.17
C GLN A 100 9.08 -21.51 23.96
N SER A 101 10.34 -21.92 24.05
CA SER A 101 10.80 -23.05 24.86
C SER A 101 10.81 -22.66 26.34
N TRP A 102 10.27 -23.50 27.22
CA TRP A 102 10.47 -23.37 28.68
C TRP A 102 11.81 -23.95 29.15
N ARG A 103 12.61 -24.60 28.26
CA ARG A 103 13.85 -25.29 28.64
C ARG A 103 14.84 -24.32 29.28
N THR A 104 15.38 -24.75 30.40
CA THR A 104 16.24 -23.96 31.26
C THR A 104 17.72 -24.22 31.04
N PHE A 105 18.11 -25.36 30.44
CA PHE A 105 19.50 -25.77 30.21
C PHE A 105 20.39 -25.53 31.45
N PRO A 106 20.08 -26.17 32.59
CA PRO A 106 20.86 -26.04 33.81
C PRO A 106 22.27 -26.58 33.61
N LEU A 107 23.24 -26.05 34.35
CA LEU A 107 24.55 -26.69 34.45
C LEU A 107 24.41 -28.04 35.17
N ALA A 108 25.14 -29.05 34.71
CA ALA A 108 25.22 -30.34 35.39
C ALA A 108 25.93 -30.16 36.75
N GLN A 109 25.14 -30.01 37.82
CA GLN A 109 25.65 -29.98 39.19
C GLN A 109 25.89 -31.42 39.66
N PRO A 110 27.14 -31.83 39.97
CA PRO A 110 27.38 -33.14 40.56
C PRO A 110 26.72 -33.22 41.94
N PHE A 111 26.07 -34.36 42.22
CA PHE A 111 25.35 -34.58 43.47
C PHE A 111 26.33 -34.90 44.62
N GLU A 112 27.06 -33.89 45.09
CA GLU A 112 28.06 -34.06 46.15
C GLU A 112 27.50 -33.85 47.57
N THR A 113 27.54 -34.93 48.35
CA THR A 113 27.15 -34.98 49.77
C THR A 113 28.19 -34.40 50.73
N SER A 114 29.46 -34.30 50.35
CA SER A 114 30.55 -33.88 51.24
C SER A 114 30.60 -32.36 51.44
N GLN A 115 30.53 -31.90 52.70
CA GLN A 115 30.50 -30.48 53.04
C GLN A 115 31.80 -29.73 52.65
N GLN A 116 32.96 -30.40 52.66
CA GLN A 116 34.27 -29.75 52.51
C GLN A 116 34.52 -29.22 51.09
N ARG A 117 34.12 -29.94 50.03
CA ARG A 117 34.21 -29.41 48.65
C ARG A 117 33.25 -28.24 48.39
N ARG A 118 32.17 -28.13 49.16
CA ARG A 118 31.16 -27.06 49.06
C ARG A 118 31.73 -25.66 49.33
N GLN A 119 32.87 -25.54 50.03
CA GLN A 119 33.55 -24.25 50.24
C GLN A 119 34.50 -23.89 49.07
N ALA A 120 35.27 -24.83 48.53
CA ALA A 120 36.08 -24.59 47.32
C ALA A 120 35.20 -24.18 46.13
N PHE A 121 34.04 -24.85 46.00
CA PHE A 121 32.98 -24.53 45.04
C PHE A 121 32.45 -23.08 45.15
N ILE A 122 32.53 -22.44 46.34
CA ILE A 122 32.11 -21.04 46.53
C ILE A 122 33.15 -20.06 45.98
N ALA A 123 34.46 -20.35 46.12
CA ALA A 123 35.52 -19.50 45.58
C ALA A 123 35.57 -19.55 44.04
N GLN A 124 35.44 -20.74 43.46
CA GLN A 124 35.36 -20.95 42.00
C GLN A 124 34.03 -20.42 41.39
N SER A 125 33.06 -20.03 42.23
CA SER A 125 31.67 -19.84 41.80
C SER A 125 31.41 -18.65 40.88
N ALA A 126 32.21 -17.58 40.90
CA ALA A 126 31.93 -16.38 40.10
C ALA A 126 32.14 -16.65 38.60
N GLN A 127 33.31 -17.18 38.23
CA GLN A 127 33.61 -17.58 36.85
C GLN A 127 32.73 -18.76 36.43
N ALA A 128 32.63 -19.82 37.24
CA ALA A 128 31.80 -20.98 36.92
C ALA A 128 30.30 -20.64 36.74
N ARG A 129 29.75 -19.63 37.44
CA ARG A 129 28.38 -19.12 37.19
C ARG A 129 28.28 -18.27 35.93
N SER A 130 29.31 -17.49 35.61
CA SER A 130 29.37 -16.68 34.39
C SER A 130 29.45 -17.58 33.14
N GLU A 131 30.33 -18.56 33.18
CA GLU A 131 30.47 -19.65 32.19
C GLU A 131 29.15 -20.41 32.07
N ALA A 132 28.54 -20.83 33.18
CA ALA A 132 27.23 -21.49 33.16
C ALA A 132 26.11 -20.67 32.52
N HIS A 133 26.09 -19.35 32.74
CA HIS A 133 25.13 -18.47 32.07
C HIS A 133 25.44 -18.26 30.59
N SER A 134 26.72 -18.27 30.21
CA SER A 134 27.16 -18.29 28.80
C SER A 134 26.70 -19.58 28.11
N ASP A 135 27.01 -20.74 28.66
CA ASP A 135 26.62 -22.05 28.12
C ASP A 135 25.10 -22.21 28.04
N GLN A 136 24.38 -21.75 29.06
CA GLN A 136 22.92 -21.69 29.06
C GLN A 136 22.38 -20.83 27.91
N ALA A 137 23.01 -19.69 27.61
CA ALA A 137 22.63 -18.81 26.51
C ALA A 137 22.99 -19.40 25.15
N ILE A 138 24.15 -20.06 25.05
CA ILE A 138 24.62 -20.79 23.86
C ILE A 138 23.63 -21.90 23.51
N ARG A 139 23.33 -22.82 24.45
CA ARG A 139 22.42 -23.96 24.17
C ARG A 139 20.99 -23.55 23.86
N LYS A 140 20.49 -22.45 24.45
CA LYS A 140 19.21 -21.83 24.05
C LYS A 140 19.24 -21.23 22.64
N LYS A 141 20.37 -20.64 22.23
CA LYS A 141 20.57 -20.12 20.87
C LYS A 141 20.67 -21.28 19.86
N GLU A 142 21.37 -22.35 20.20
CA GLU A 142 21.50 -23.57 19.39
C GLU A 142 20.15 -24.27 19.20
N GLU A 143 19.36 -24.47 20.27
CA GLU A 143 17.98 -24.99 20.14
C GLU A 143 17.15 -24.11 19.22
N LYS A 144 17.23 -22.78 19.38
CA LYS A 144 16.47 -21.86 18.53
C LYS A 144 16.87 -21.94 17.06
N VAL A 145 18.18 -21.99 16.76
CA VAL A 145 18.68 -22.12 15.38
C VAL A 145 18.25 -23.46 14.80
N ARG A 146 18.46 -24.57 15.52
CA ARG A 146 18.05 -25.92 15.12
C ARG A 146 16.56 -26.01 14.81
N LEU A 147 15.70 -25.45 15.66
CA LEU A 147 14.26 -25.41 15.41
C LEU A 147 13.89 -24.50 14.23
N GLN A 148 14.59 -23.39 14.03
CA GLN A 148 14.39 -22.53 12.85
C GLN A 148 14.80 -23.20 11.54
N GLU A 149 15.85 -24.02 11.54
CA GLU A 149 16.29 -24.85 10.40
C GLU A 149 15.27 -25.95 10.06
N ILE A 150 14.78 -26.67 11.08
CA ILE A 150 13.69 -27.65 10.93
C ILE A 150 12.43 -26.98 10.35
N LEU A 151 12.05 -25.82 10.89
CA LEU A 151 10.82 -25.12 10.51
C LEU A 151 10.89 -24.49 9.12
N SER A 152 12.01 -23.90 8.73
CA SER A 152 12.19 -23.33 7.39
C SER A 152 12.21 -24.43 6.33
N TYR A 153 12.96 -25.51 6.56
CA TYR A 153 12.98 -26.67 5.67
C TYR A 153 11.57 -27.26 5.49
N ALA A 154 10.83 -27.48 6.60
CA ALA A 154 9.46 -27.96 6.54
C ALA A 154 8.53 -26.99 5.77
N TYR A 155 8.63 -25.68 5.98
CA TYR A 155 7.77 -24.67 5.33
C TYR A 155 8.00 -24.54 3.81
N ASP A 156 9.23 -24.77 3.34
CA ASP A 156 9.52 -24.73 1.90
C ASP A 156 9.26 -26.05 1.17
N HIS A 157 9.23 -27.18 1.90
CA HIS A 157 8.94 -28.51 1.35
C HIS A 157 7.49 -29.00 1.58
N ASP A 158 6.68 -28.33 2.41
CA ASP A 158 5.27 -28.71 2.64
C ASP A 158 4.44 -28.60 1.35
N PRO A 159 3.87 -29.72 0.83
CA PRO A 159 3.09 -29.72 -0.39
C PRO A 159 1.87 -28.78 -0.37
N ARG A 160 1.25 -28.58 0.80
CA ARG A 160 0.07 -27.71 0.99
C ARG A 160 0.46 -26.25 0.81
N ILE A 161 1.59 -25.87 1.40
CA ILE A 161 2.19 -24.54 1.24
C ILE A 161 2.67 -24.33 -0.20
N GLN A 162 3.28 -25.34 -0.84
CA GLN A 162 3.69 -25.26 -2.25
C GLN A 162 2.50 -25.11 -3.21
N GLN A 163 1.42 -25.86 -3.02
CA GLN A 163 0.18 -25.73 -3.79
C GLN A 163 -0.40 -24.31 -3.65
N PHE A 164 -0.51 -23.78 -2.43
CA PHE A 164 -1.02 -22.44 -2.18
C PHE A 164 -0.11 -21.32 -2.75
N LYS A 165 1.22 -21.47 -2.63
CA LYS A 165 2.23 -20.60 -3.28
C LYS A 165 2.03 -20.62 -4.82
N CYS A 166 1.79 -21.79 -5.41
CA CYS A 166 1.57 -21.97 -6.85
C CYS A 166 0.23 -21.38 -7.32
N GLU A 167 -0.87 -21.64 -6.62
CA GLU A 167 -2.19 -21.09 -6.94
C GLU A 167 -2.20 -19.56 -6.90
N GLN A 168 -1.62 -18.96 -5.85
CA GLN A 168 -1.44 -17.51 -5.78
C GLN A 168 -0.59 -16.96 -6.94
N ALA A 169 0.45 -17.67 -7.37
CA ALA A 169 1.26 -17.27 -8.51
C ALA A 169 0.47 -17.36 -9.83
N ALA A 170 -0.32 -18.42 -10.00
CA ALA A 170 -1.20 -18.62 -11.16
C ALA A 170 -2.29 -17.56 -11.26
N GLU A 171 -2.93 -17.19 -10.14
CA GLU A 171 -3.94 -16.12 -10.13
C GLU A 171 -3.31 -14.73 -10.35
N LYS A 172 -2.16 -14.44 -9.73
CA LYS A 172 -1.40 -13.21 -10.02
C LYS A 172 -0.94 -13.14 -11.48
N LYS A 173 -0.67 -14.28 -12.14
CA LYS A 173 -0.43 -14.37 -13.59
C LYS A 173 -1.69 -14.07 -14.38
N LYS A 174 -2.82 -14.77 -14.12
CA LYS A 174 -4.12 -14.52 -14.76
C LYS A 174 -4.54 -13.04 -14.68
N GLN A 175 -4.37 -12.39 -13.52
CA GLN A 175 -4.68 -10.97 -13.35
C GLN A 175 -3.77 -10.04 -14.17
N ARG A 176 -2.46 -10.34 -14.23
CA ARG A 176 -1.50 -9.58 -15.08
C ARG A 176 -1.84 -9.74 -16.55
N ASP A 177 -2.22 -10.93 -16.99
CA ASP A 177 -2.52 -11.21 -18.40
C ASP A 177 -3.89 -10.64 -18.81
N ARG A 178 -4.94 -10.74 -17.97
CA ARG A 178 -6.20 -10.00 -18.17
C ARG A 178 -6.01 -8.48 -18.23
N LYS A 179 -5.05 -7.92 -17.47
CA LYS A 179 -4.69 -6.50 -17.51
C LYS A 179 -3.86 -6.13 -18.75
N ARG A 180 -3.10 -7.07 -19.32
CA ARG A 180 -2.41 -6.90 -20.61
C ARG A 180 -3.40 -6.91 -21.77
N GLU A 181 -4.35 -7.84 -21.77
CA GLU A 181 -5.33 -7.98 -22.86
C GLU A 181 -6.26 -6.76 -22.95
N ARG A 182 -6.80 -6.29 -21.82
CA ARG A 182 -7.54 -5.01 -21.76
C ARG A 182 -6.75 -3.79 -22.26
N LYS A 183 -5.41 -3.85 -22.24
CA LYS A 183 -4.53 -2.80 -22.79
C LYS A 183 -4.20 -3.02 -24.28
N ARG A 184 -4.35 -4.24 -24.81
CA ARG A 184 -4.36 -4.53 -26.26
C ARG A 184 -5.69 -4.09 -26.84
N GLU A 185 -6.80 -4.66 -26.38
CA GLU A 185 -8.18 -4.28 -26.70
C GLU A 185 -8.34 -2.75 -26.77
N SER A 186 -7.98 -2.02 -25.70
CA SER A 186 -8.11 -0.56 -25.65
C SER A 186 -7.14 0.23 -26.57
N ARG A 187 -6.04 -0.36 -27.04
CA ARG A 187 -5.18 0.23 -28.10
C ARG A 187 -5.74 -0.08 -29.48
N ASP A 188 -6.23 -1.30 -29.68
CA ASP A 188 -6.65 -1.81 -30.97
C ASP A 188 -8.00 -1.17 -31.36
N THR A 189 -8.94 -1.00 -30.42
CA THR A 189 -10.14 -0.15 -30.60
C THR A 189 -9.74 1.27 -30.99
N LYS A 190 -8.80 1.92 -30.27
CA LYS A 190 -8.35 3.28 -30.61
C LYS A 190 -7.68 3.39 -31.97
N HIS A 191 -7.00 2.33 -32.42
CA HIS A 191 -6.42 2.30 -33.75
C HIS A 191 -7.51 2.22 -34.82
N VAL A 192 -8.51 1.34 -34.63
CA VAL A 192 -9.68 1.23 -35.51
C VAL A 192 -10.46 2.55 -35.55
N ASP A 193 -10.75 3.16 -34.41
CA ASP A 193 -11.42 4.46 -34.30
C ASP A 193 -10.65 5.56 -35.06
N SER A 194 -9.32 5.59 -34.95
CA SER A 194 -8.45 6.54 -35.68
C SER A 194 -8.55 6.31 -37.19
N THR A 195 -8.36 5.06 -37.66
CA THR A 195 -8.42 4.74 -39.10
C THR A 195 -9.80 5.00 -39.71
N LEU A 196 -10.87 4.80 -38.95
CA LEU A 196 -12.23 5.11 -39.38
C LEU A 196 -12.43 6.63 -39.50
N SER A 197 -11.95 7.41 -38.52
CA SER A 197 -11.98 8.88 -38.57
C SER A 197 -11.15 9.44 -39.72
N GLU A 198 -9.97 8.89 -39.97
CA GLU A 198 -9.07 9.26 -41.08
C GLU A 198 -9.73 8.98 -42.43
N SER A 199 -10.40 7.83 -42.61
CA SER A 199 -11.18 7.52 -43.81
C SER A 199 -12.35 8.49 -44.02
N MET A 200 -13.13 8.75 -42.96
CA MET A 200 -14.26 9.69 -43.03
C MET A 200 -13.81 11.12 -43.39
N GLU A 201 -12.67 11.58 -42.86
CA GLU A 201 -12.07 12.85 -43.30
C GLU A 201 -11.65 12.83 -44.77
N GLN A 202 -11.07 11.73 -45.25
CA GLN A 202 -10.65 11.61 -46.64
C GLN A 202 -11.84 11.63 -47.62
N ASP A 203 -12.96 11.00 -47.25
CA ASP A 203 -14.20 11.01 -48.05
C ASP A 203 -14.85 12.41 -48.07
N LEU A 204 -14.89 13.10 -46.92
CA LEU A 204 -15.37 14.48 -46.85
C LEU A 204 -14.50 15.44 -47.69
N ARG A 205 -13.17 15.26 -47.68
CA ARG A 205 -12.23 16.03 -48.54
C ARG A 205 -12.48 15.79 -50.03
N GLN A 206 -12.78 14.56 -50.43
CA GLN A 206 -13.16 14.23 -51.82
C GLN A 206 -14.47 14.92 -52.21
N ILE A 207 -15.51 14.85 -51.38
CA ILE A 207 -16.82 15.49 -51.62
C ILE A 207 -16.68 17.01 -51.76
N VAL A 208 -15.96 17.67 -50.85
CA VAL A 208 -15.70 19.12 -50.91
C VAL A 208 -14.91 19.51 -52.16
N THR A 209 -13.97 18.66 -52.61
CA THR A 209 -13.21 18.89 -53.85
C THR A 209 -14.09 18.77 -55.09
N ALA A 210 -14.94 17.74 -55.16
CA ALA A 210 -15.89 17.56 -56.26
C ALA A 210 -16.89 18.73 -56.37
N LEU A 211 -17.45 19.19 -55.24
CA LEU A 211 -18.32 20.37 -55.19
C LEU A 211 -17.63 21.66 -55.67
N ARG A 212 -16.31 21.76 -55.50
CA ARG A 212 -15.52 22.91 -55.98
C ARG A 212 -15.23 22.84 -57.48
N VAL A 213 -15.06 21.64 -58.05
CA VAL A 213 -14.87 21.42 -59.49
C VAL A 213 -16.16 21.66 -60.30
N LEU A 214 -17.33 21.56 -59.67
CA LEU A 214 -18.63 21.91 -60.28
C LEU A 214 -18.89 23.44 -60.40
N GLU A 215 -17.88 24.29 -60.11
CA GLU A 215 -17.86 25.75 -60.27
C GLU A 215 -19.15 26.50 -59.89
N LEU A 216 -19.83 26.08 -58.82
CA LEU A 216 -21.01 26.78 -58.30
C LEU A 216 -20.60 28.20 -57.83
N PRO A 217 -21.03 29.28 -58.51
CA PRO A 217 -20.39 30.60 -58.40
C PRO A 217 -20.69 31.35 -57.08
N TYR A 218 -21.36 30.70 -56.15
CA TYR A 218 -21.78 31.24 -54.85
C TYR A 218 -21.06 30.61 -53.65
N ALA A 219 -20.08 29.71 -53.86
CA ALA A 219 -19.45 28.92 -52.80
C ALA A 219 -18.87 29.72 -51.61
N ASN A 220 -18.51 30.99 -51.82
CA ASN A 220 -17.96 31.89 -50.79
C ASN A 220 -18.98 32.85 -50.16
N ASP A 221 -20.22 32.93 -50.66
CA ASP A 221 -21.26 33.75 -50.04
C ASP A 221 -21.75 33.06 -48.75
N MET A 222 -21.60 33.73 -47.61
CA MET A 222 -22.02 33.25 -46.30
C MET A 222 -23.54 32.98 -46.25
N LEU A 223 -24.32 33.80 -46.96
CA LEU A 223 -25.77 33.71 -47.05
C LEU A 223 -26.18 32.53 -47.95
N PHE A 224 -25.44 32.26 -49.02
CA PHE A 224 -25.58 31.05 -49.82
C PHE A 224 -25.10 29.79 -49.08
N GLN A 225 -24.02 29.84 -48.29
CA GLN A 225 -23.60 28.71 -47.46
C GLN A 225 -24.59 28.41 -46.33
N GLN A 226 -25.26 29.43 -45.77
CA GLN A 226 -26.34 29.22 -44.81
C GLN A 226 -27.56 28.62 -45.52
N LYS A 227 -28.01 29.21 -46.63
CA LYS A 227 -29.14 28.67 -47.43
C LYS A 227 -28.85 27.29 -48.01
N LEU A 228 -27.62 26.97 -48.37
CA LEU A 228 -27.20 25.61 -48.72
C LEU A 228 -27.21 24.70 -47.50
N ARG A 229 -26.80 25.12 -46.31
CA ARG A 229 -26.95 24.29 -45.11
C ARG A 229 -28.41 24.06 -44.78
N GLU A 230 -29.27 25.06 -44.87
CA GLU A 230 -30.71 24.95 -44.63
C GLU A 230 -31.38 24.08 -45.71
N ASN A 231 -31.08 24.30 -46.99
CA ASN A 231 -31.63 23.54 -48.11
C ASN A 231 -31.03 22.13 -48.22
N PHE A 232 -29.76 21.90 -47.85
CA PHE A 232 -29.17 20.55 -47.83
C PHE A 232 -29.62 19.77 -46.59
N ASN A 233 -29.84 20.41 -45.43
CA ASN A 233 -30.57 19.78 -44.33
C ASN A 233 -32.04 19.50 -44.71
N TYR A 234 -32.69 20.39 -45.47
CA TYR A 234 -34.05 20.18 -45.96
C TYR A 234 -34.11 19.03 -46.98
N GLN A 235 -33.19 18.97 -47.96
CA GLN A 235 -33.06 17.88 -48.91
C GLN A 235 -32.63 16.57 -48.23
N LEU A 236 -31.75 16.60 -47.24
CA LEU A 236 -31.44 15.43 -46.42
C LEU A 236 -32.65 15.00 -45.59
N SER A 237 -33.48 15.95 -45.11
CA SER A 237 -34.76 15.63 -44.46
C SER A 237 -35.82 15.10 -45.43
N LEU A 238 -35.79 15.51 -46.70
CA LEU A 238 -36.65 14.99 -47.77
C LEU A 238 -36.19 13.61 -48.22
N VAL A 239 -34.89 13.36 -48.34
CA VAL A 239 -34.31 12.03 -48.59
C VAL A 239 -34.55 11.11 -47.40
N TRP A 240 -34.43 11.60 -46.17
CA TRP A 240 -34.78 10.85 -44.96
C TRP A 240 -36.29 10.55 -44.89
N ARG A 241 -37.17 11.51 -45.19
CA ARG A 241 -38.62 11.28 -45.29
C ARG A 241 -38.96 10.35 -46.45
N ALA A 242 -38.31 10.46 -47.60
CA ALA A 242 -38.49 9.57 -48.74
C ALA A 242 -37.98 8.16 -48.46
N PHE A 243 -36.91 8.00 -47.66
CA PHE A 243 -36.41 6.71 -47.17
C PHE A 243 -37.36 6.09 -46.14
N VAL A 244 -37.87 6.88 -45.20
CA VAL A 244 -38.91 6.46 -44.23
C VAL A 244 -40.24 6.14 -44.92
N GLN A 245 -40.57 6.82 -46.02
CA GLN A 245 -41.76 6.56 -46.83
C GLN A 245 -41.56 5.44 -47.88
N SER A 246 -40.33 5.17 -48.33
CA SER A 246 -40.04 4.03 -49.23
C SER A 246 -39.81 2.72 -48.48
N GLN A 247 -39.46 2.77 -47.19
CA GLN A 247 -39.58 1.63 -46.27
C GLN A 247 -41.05 1.30 -45.91
N ALA A 248 -42.03 1.92 -46.57
CA ALA A 248 -43.39 1.39 -46.68
C ALA A 248 -43.54 0.36 -47.84
N CYS A 249 -42.48 0.06 -48.58
CA CYS A 249 -42.48 -0.90 -49.69
C CYS A 249 -41.46 -2.05 -49.45
N ASP A 250 -42.00 -3.20 -49.04
CA ASP A 250 -41.44 -4.58 -49.10
C ASP A 250 -39.94 -4.76 -49.40
N CYS A 251 -39.10 -4.59 -48.37
CA CYS A 251 -37.77 -5.19 -48.29
C CYS A 251 -37.55 -5.78 -46.87
N THR A 252 -37.34 -7.09 -46.78
CA THR A 252 -37.34 -7.82 -45.50
C THR A 252 -36.08 -7.58 -44.67
N MET A 253 -36.22 -6.97 -43.49
CA MET A 253 -35.57 -7.43 -42.24
C MET A 253 -36.34 -6.91 -41.01
N HIS A 254 -36.41 -7.71 -39.95
CA HIS A 254 -37.09 -7.33 -38.71
C HIS A 254 -36.39 -6.17 -37.98
N VAL A 255 -37.12 -5.04 -37.85
CA VAL A 255 -36.88 -4.00 -36.84
C VAL A 255 -38.20 -3.83 -36.08
N ASP A 256 -38.22 -4.12 -34.78
CA ASP A 256 -39.44 -4.05 -33.95
C ASP A 256 -40.02 -2.62 -33.99
N PRO A 257 -41.31 -2.42 -34.35
CA PRO A 257 -41.95 -1.11 -34.37
C PRO A 257 -41.75 -0.25 -33.11
N ARG A 258 -41.54 -0.89 -31.94
CA ARG A 258 -41.23 -0.21 -30.67
C ARG A 258 -39.88 0.53 -30.71
N THR A 259 -38.88 -0.04 -31.38
CA THR A 259 -37.57 0.62 -31.52
C THR A 259 -37.65 1.86 -32.41
N CYS A 260 -38.43 1.79 -33.50
CA CYS A 260 -38.65 2.92 -34.39
C CYS A 260 -39.36 4.09 -33.69
N SER A 261 -40.39 3.81 -32.86
CA SER A 261 -41.06 4.88 -32.09
C SER A 261 -40.20 5.48 -30.98
N THR A 262 -39.30 4.70 -30.36
CA THR A 262 -38.28 5.28 -29.45
C THR A 262 -37.29 6.18 -30.18
N ILE A 263 -36.93 5.89 -31.44
CA ILE A 263 -36.01 6.74 -32.22
C ILE A 263 -36.69 8.05 -32.62
N ASP A 264 -37.93 8.01 -33.14
CA ASP A 264 -38.70 9.22 -33.47
C ASP A 264 -38.91 10.12 -32.24
N THR A 265 -39.28 9.54 -31.08
CA THR A 265 -39.48 10.32 -29.85
C THR A 265 -38.17 10.89 -29.28
N LEU A 266 -37.04 10.17 -29.38
CA LEU A 266 -35.72 10.71 -29.03
C LEU A 266 -35.30 11.86 -29.96
N LEU A 267 -35.51 11.73 -31.28
CA LEU A 267 -35.20 12.79 -32.24
C LEU A 267 -36.06 14.04 -32.00
N ARG A 268 -37.37 13.90 -31.77
CA ARG A 268 -38.25 15.03 -31.38
C ARG A 268 -37.77 15.71 -30.09
N ARG A 269 -37.33 14.93 -29.11
CA ARG A 269 -36.79 15.45 -27.84
C ARG A 269 -35.49 16.24 -28.05
N ILE A 270 -34.58 15.75 -28.88
CA ILE A 270 -33.32 16.47 -29.22
C ILE A 270 -33.64 17.78 -29.96
N VAL A 271 -34.52 17.75 -30.96
CA VAL A 271 -34.96 18.94 -31.69
C VAL A 271 -35.64 19.95 -30.76
N SER A 272 -36.47 19.51 -29.81
CA SER A 272 -37.09 20.40 -28.82
C SER A 272 -36.05 21.09 -27.91
N GLN A 273 -35.07 20.34 -27.39
CA GLN A 273 -34.01 20.88 -26.53
C GLN A 273 -33.17 21.96 -27.24
N LEU A 274 -32.85 21.75 -28.52
CA LEU A 274 -32.09 22.70 -29.36
C LEU A 274 -32.83 24.02 -29.64
N HIS A 275 -34.16 24.06 -29.52
CA HIS A 275 -34.92 25.30 -29.60
C HIS A 275 -34.96 26.02 -28.24
N THR A 276 -35.13 25.29 -27.14
CA THR A 276 -35.22 25.90 -25.79
C THR A 276 -33.93 26.58 -25.33
N THR A 277 -32.76 26.11 -25.78
CA THR A 277 -31.48 26.78 -25.47
C THR A 277 -31.30 28.12 -26.18
N LYS A 278 -32.06 28.39 -27.25
CA LYS A 278 -31.98 29.62 -28.03
C LYS A 278 -32.83 30.77 -27.46
N THR A 279 -33.91 30.47 -26.73
CA THR A 279 -34.86 31.47 -26.23
C THR A 279 -34.55 32.02 -24.83
N VAL A 280 -33.72 31.32 -24.05
CA VAL A 280 -33.35 31.74 -22.67
C VAL A 280 -32.17 32.73 -22.65
N ALA A 281 -31.47 32.92 -23.78
CA ALA A 281 -30.23 33.70 -23.84
C ALA A 281 -30.40 35.22 -23.97
N GLU A 282 -31.60 35.74 -24.29
CA GLU A 282 -31.77 37.11 -24.82
C GLU A 282 -32.54 38.11 -23.94
N LYS A 283 -33.05 37.73 -22.76
CA LYS A 283 -33.73 38.70 -21.85
C LYS A 283 -33.36 38.52 -20.37
N GLY A 284 -32.66 39.52 -19.84
CA GLY A 284 -32.51 39.76 -18.40
C GLY A 284 -33.69 40.54 -17.79
N THR A 285 -33.70 40.65 -16.46
CA THR A 285 -34.77 41.24 -15.64
C THR A 285 -34.75 42.77 -15.61
N PRO A 286 -35.85 43.40 -15.14
CA PRO A 286 -35.80 43.98 -13.79
C PRO A 286 -36.88 43.43 -12.83
N ASP A 287 -36.88 43.93 -11.60
CA ASP A 287 -37.63 43.47 -10.41
C ASP A 287 -38.78 44.45 -10.05
N ASP A 288 -39.77 44.03 -9.25
CA ASP A 288 -40.04 44.58 -7.90
C ASP A 288 -41.30 44.00 -7.16
N THR A 289 -41.03 43.35 -6.02
CA THR A 289 -41.75 43.33 -4.71
C THR A 289 -43.27 43.12 -4.47
N LYS A 290 -43.55 41.99 -3.75
CA LYS A 290 -44.44 41.86 -2.53
C LYS A 290 -45.98 41.98 -2.71
N THR A 291 -46.92 41.68 -1.77
CA THR A 291 -47.06 41.01 -0.42
C THR A 291 -48.45 40.32 -0.45
N THR A 292 -48.91 39.27 0.29
CA THR A 292 -48.97 38.83 1.72
C THR A 292 -49.25 37.31 1.76
N ALA A 293 -48.62 36.47 2.62
CA ALA A 293 -48.99 36.12 4.02
C ALA A 293 -50.45 35.63 4.21
N ALA A 294 -50.78 34.50 4.85
CA ALA A 294 -50.02 33.39 5.49
C ALA A 294 -50.87 32.06 5.35
N VAL A 295 -50.71 30.89 6.00
CA VAL A 295 -50.06 30.38 7.24
C VAL A 295 -49.59 28.91 7.02
N ASP A 296 -48.75 28.39 7.92
CA ASP A 296 -48.14 27.04 8.00
C ASP A 296 -49.14 25.92 8.43
N GLY A 297 -48.84 24.60 8.44
CA GLY A 297 -47.68 23.77 8.09
C GLY A 297 -48.16 22.34 7.69
N GLU A 298 -47.38 21.27 7.53
CA GLU A 298 -46.03 20.89 7.98
C GLU A 298 -45.39 19.94 6.92
N MET A 299 -44.07 19.71 6.96
CA MET A 299 -43.33 19.04 5.87
C MET A 299 -42.19 18.15 6.37
N ASP A 300 -42.00 16.97 5.75
CA ASP A 300 -40.66 16.52 5.36
C ASP A 300 -40.72 15.80 4.01
N GLY A 301 -39.71 16.04 3.16
CA GLY A 301 -39.71 15.76 1.73
C GLY A 301 -38.30 15.47 1.22
N LYS A 302 -38.13 14.29 0.60
CA LYS A 302 -36.84 13.62 0.46
C LYS A 302 -36.14 13.86 -0.90
N GLU A 303 -34.79 13.80 -0.85
CA GLU A 303 -33.81 13.51 -1.93
C GLU A 303 -33.23 14.64 -2.83
N ASP A 304 -31.88 14.62 -2.89
CA ASP A 304 -31.00 14.82 -4.07
C ASP A 304 -31.00 16.10 -4.91
N GLY A 305 -30.50 17.18 -4.31
CA GLY A 305 -29.85 18.28 -5.04
C GLY A 305 -28.51 17.88 -5.66
N LYS A 306 -28.52 17.41 -6.92
CA LYS A 306 -27.31 17.08 -7.72
C LYS A 306 -26.38 18.29 -7.83
N LYS A 307 -25.22 18.24 -7.17
CA LYS A 307 -24.35 19.40 -6.92
C LYS A 307 -23.73 19.99 -8.20
N VAL A 308 -24.15 21.21 -8.55
CA VAL A 308 -23.58 22.01 -9.66
C VAL A 308 -22.15 22.44 -9.33
N GLU A 309 -21.25 22.34 -10.31
CA GLU A 309 -19.89 22.90 -10.21
C GLU A 309 -19.93 24.44 -10.28
N LYS A 310 -20.00 25.10 -9.11
CA LYS A 310 -19.58 26.50 -9.02
C LYS A 310 -18.08 26.60 -9.31
N SER A 311 -17.69 27.54 -10.15
CA SER A 311 -16.32 27.81 -10.56
C SER A 311 -15.41 28.11 -9.36
N ASN A 312 -14.63 27.12 -8.93
CA ASN A 312 -13.69 27.22 -7.80
C ASN A 312 -12.38 27.95 -8.21
N GLN A 313 -12.54 29.12 -8.84
CA GLN A 313 -11.45 30.04 -9.15
C GLN A 313 -11.13 30.84 -7.90
N TRP A 314 -9.88 30.77 -7.45
CA TRP A 314 -9.38 31.61 -6.36
C TRP A 314 -9.01 32.97 -6.95
N THR A 315 -9.43 34.07 -6.31
CA THR A 315 -8.99 35.42 -6.72
C THR A 315 -7.52 35.63 -6.37
N GLU A 316 -6.87 36.61 -7.01
CA GLU A 316 -5.46 36.92 -6.76
C GLU A 316 -5.22 37.34 -5.30
N GLU A 317 -6.17 38.05 -4.69
CA GLU A 317 -6.17 38.40 -3.26
C GLU A 317 -6.23 37.15 -2.35
N GLN A 318 -7.07 36.16 -2.68
CA GLN A 318 -7.14 34.89 -1.95
C GLN A 318 -5.87 34.05 -2.11
N VAL A 319 -5.21 34.12 -3.28
CA VAL A 319 -3.91 33.49 -3.52
C VAL A 319 -2.81 34.20 -2.72
N ALA A 320 -2.79 35.54 -2.70
CA ALA A 320 -1.85 36.33 -1.92
C ALA A 320 -2.02 36.09 -0.40
N ALA A 321 -3.26 36.02 0.08
CA ALA A 321 -3.57 35.65 1.47
C ALA A 321 -3.07 34.24 1.81
N LEU A 322 -3.27 33.26 0.92
CA LEU A 322 -2.77 31.89 1.08
C LEU A 322 -1.23 31.83 1.13
N ILE A 323 -0.55 32.59 0.27
CA ILE A 323 0.93 32.69 0.28
C ILE A 323 1.41 33.30 1.60
N LYS A 324 0.79 34.40 2.05
CA LYS A 324 1.10 35.05 3.32
C LYS A 324 0.86 34.14 4.53
N ALA A 325 -0.23 33.37 4.55
CA ALA A 325 -0.54 32.41 5.61
C ALA A 325 0.43 31.20 5.61
N THR A 326 0.76 30.65 4.44
CA THR A 326 1.69 29.51 4.32
C THR A 326 3.15 29.87 4.62
N GLN A 327 3.55 31.12 4.41
CA GLN A 327 4.81 31.69 4.90
C GLN A 327 4.78 31.92 6.42
N ARG A 328 3.68 32.44 6.97
CA ARG A 328 3.52 32.69 8.42
C ARG A 328 3.51 31.40 9.25
N PHE A 329 3.01 30.30 8.69
CA PHE A 329 2.98 28.98 9.31
C PHE A 329 3.80 27.98 8.47
N PRO A 330 5.11 27.83 8.73
CA PRO A 330 6.00 26.94 7.96
C PRO A 330 5.70 25.44 8.19
N PRO A 331 6.23 24.54 7.33
CA PRO A 331 6.09 23.09 7.51
C PRO A 331 6.77 22.62 8.81
N GLY A 332 5.96 22.21 9.78
CA GLY A 332 6.42 21.78 11.12
C GLY A 332 5.47 22.22 12.24
N THR A 333 4.71 23.31 12.04
CA THR A 333 3.70 23.78 12.99
C THR A 333 2.60 22.73 13.21
N ARG A 334 2.26 22.43 14.47
CA ARG A 334 1.11 21.59 14.82
C ARG A 334 -0.19 22.25 14.33
N ALA A 335 -1.14 21.47 13.82
CA ALA A 335 -2.39 21.97 13.24
C ALA A 335 -2.25 22.96 12.05
N ARG A 336 -1.08 23.00 11.36
CA ARG A 336 -0.77 23.94 10.25
C ARG A 336 -1.92 24.17 9.26
N TRP A 337 -2.58 23.11 8.81
CA TRP A 337 -3.60 23.22 7.76
C TRP A 337 -4.97 23.67 8.30
N GLU A 338 -5.25 23.46 9.59
CA GLU A 338 -6.42 23.98 10.28
C GLU A 338 -6.24 25.49 10.47
N THR A 339 -5.15 25.93 11.10
CA THR A 339 -4.90 27.37 11.32
C THR A 339 -4.74 28.18 10.03
N ILE A 340 -4.20 27.60 8.95
CA ILE A 340 -4.23 28.25 7.63
C ILE A 340 -5.65 28.32 7.06
N ALA A 341 -6.48 27.30 7.23
CA ALA A 341 -7.88 27.36 6.78
C ALA A 341 -8.68 28.41 7.59
N ASP A 342 -8.51 28.47 8.90
CA ASP A 342 -9.17 29.45 9.77
C ASP A 342 -8.78 30.91 9.41
N THR A 343 -7.49 31.15 9.13
CA THR A 343 -7.00 32.47 8.69
C THR A 343 -7.39 32.84 7.26
N LEU A 344 -7.96 31.91 6.49
CA LEU A 344 -8.51 32.14 5.15
C LEU A 344 -10.05 32.14 5.14
N ALA A 345 -10.70 31.55 6.14
CA ALA A 345 -12.15 31.59 6.31
C ALA A 345 -12.67 33.03 6.47
N THR A 346 -11.86 33.93 7.03
CA THR A 346 -12.12 35.38 7.13
C THR A 346 -12.05 36.13 5.80
N VAL A 347 -11.40 35.56 4.77
CA VAL A 347 -11.26 36.12 3.41
C VAL A 347 -12.16 35.40 2.41
N ARG A 348 -12.56 34.16 2.73
CA ARG A 348 -13.42 33.31 1.92
C ARG A 348 -14.16 32.29 2.79
N GLU A 349 -15.46 32.50 2.96
CA GLU A 349 -16.34 31.55 3.64
C GLU A 349 -16.30 30.14 3.00
N GLY A 350 -16.43 29.10 3.82
CA GLY A 350 -16.44 27.71 3.37
C GLY A 350 -15.08 27.16 2.91
N THR A 351 -13.96 27.87 3.12
CA THR A 351 -12.61 27.38 2.80
C THR A 351 -12.23 26.18 3.66
N THR A 352 -12.16 24.98 3.06
CA THR A 352 -11.79 23.75 3.81
C THR A 352 -10.28 23.49 3.80
N THR A 353 -9.81 22.78 4.82
CA THR A 353 -8.45 22.22 4.93
C THR A 353 -7.99 21.49 3.66
N LYS A 354 -8.93 20.83 2.94
CA LYS A 354 -8.65 20.07 1.72
C LYS A 354 -8.43 20.99 0.51
N ASP A 355 -9.19 22.08 0.42
CA ASP A 355 -9.05 23.08 -0.65
C ASP A 355 -7.74 23.85 -0.52
N VAL A 356 -7.35 24.22 0.72
CA VAL A 356 -6.04 24.82 1.04
C VAL A 356 -4.91 23.92 0.55
N ILE A 357 -4.88 22.64 0.96
CA ILE A 357 -3.82 21.69 0.56
C ILE A 357 -3.80 21.48 -0.97
N LYS A 358 -4.96 21.47 -1.63
CA LYS A 358 -5.07 21.32 -3.09
C LYS A 358 -4.53 22.55 -3.83
N GLN A 359 -4.80 23.76 -3.34
CA GLN A 359 -4.34 25.00 -3.97
C GLN A 359 -2.84 25.25 -3.74
N VAL A 360 -2.30 24.99 -2.54
CA VAL A 360 -0.85 25.13 -2.28
C VAL A 360 -0.04 24.24 -3.23
N ARG A 361 -0.43 22.98 -3.41
CA ARG A 361 0.22 22.07 -4.36
C ARG A 361 0.11 22.53 -5.82
N LYS A 362 -0.95 23.25 -6.18
CA LYS A 362 -1.09 23.84 -7.53
C LYS A 362 -0.09 24.98 -7.73
N LEU A 363 0.08 25.83 -6.72
CA LEU A 363 1.02 26.96 -6.74
C LEU A 363 2.49 26.49 -6.71
N GLU A 364 2.81 25.45 -5.92
CA GLU A 364 4.12 24.79 -5.89
C GLU A 364 4.55 24.25 -7.27
N VAL A 365 3.59 23.80 -8.10
CA VAL A 365 3.86 23.29 -9.46
C VAL A 365 4.00 24.40 -10.50
N SER A 366 3.20 25.48 -10.42
CA SER A 366 3.31 26.61 -11.37
C SER A 366 4.60 27.41 -11.24
N ASN A 367 5.27 27.37 -10.08
CA ASN A 367 6.50 28.13 -9.83
C ASN A 367 7.77 27.50 -10.45
N LEU A 368 7.60 26.52 -11.35
CA LEU A 368 8.69 25.81 -12.06
C LEU A 368 8.90 26.31 -13.50
N THR A 369 8.11 27.29 -13.96
CA THR A 369 8.14 27.80 -15.35
C THR A 369 8.05 29.33 -15.42
N GLY A 370 9.18 30.01 -15.16
CA GLY A 370 9.32 31.46 -15.31
C GLY A 370 10.74 31.91 -14.94
N ALA A 371 11.33 32.83 -15.72
CA ALA A 371 12.71 33.30 -15.52
C ALA A 371 12.76 34.73 -14.95
N SER A 372 13.86 35.04 -14.25
CA SER A 372 14.10 36.33 -13.58
C SER A 372 14.30 37.51 -14.56
N PRO A 373 14.27 38.74 -14.04
CA PRO A 373 15.54 39.48 -13.98
C PRO A 373 15.87 40.10 -12.61
N THR A 374 17.17 40.33 -12.40
CA THR A 374 17.82 41.19 -11.37
C THR A 374 17.55 42.68 -11.65
N SER A 375 17.82 43.70 -10.80
CA SER A 375 18.54 43.82 -9.52
C SER A 375 18.17 45.15 -8.82
N ALA A 376 18.22 45.24 -7.48
CA ALA A 376 18.72 46.42 -6.72
C ALA A 376 18.68 46.24 -5.18
N GLN A 377 19.86 46.19 -4.55
CA GLN A 377 20.28 46.79 -3.25
C GLN A 377 19.25 46.86 -2.08
N SER A 378 19.38 46.10 -0.97
CA SER A 378 20.38 46.18 0.14
C SER A 378 19.89 47.02 1.35
N PRO A 379 20.36 46.78 2.61
CA PRO A 379 20.95 45.56 3.19
C PRO A 379 20.36 45.16 4.58
N THR A 380 20.41 43.87 4.94
CA THR A 380 20.67 43.34 6.32
C THR A 380 20.82 41.81 6.24
N GLN A 381 21.76 41.24 7.00
CA GLN A 381 22.20 39.83 6.97
C GLN A 381 22.64 39.40 8.39
N THR A 382 22.74 38.12 8.79
CA THR A 382 22.37 36.81 8.19
C THR A 382 22.38 35.77 9.32
N GLN A 383 21.50 34.75 9.28
CA GLN A 383 21.79 33.40 9.84
C GLN A 383 20.73 32.31 9.57
N ALA A 384 19.49 32.65 9.19
CA ALA A 384 18.37 31.70 9.18
C ALA A 384 17.97 31.09 7.81
N VAL A 385 18.68 31.42 6.71
CA VAL A 385 18.19 31.18 5.33
C VAL A 385 18.85 29.98 4.62
N GLU A 386 20.00 29.48 5.09
CA GLU A 386 20.87 28.60 4.30
C GLU A 386 20.45 27.11 4.23
N ASP A 387 19.59 26.62 5.13
CA ASP A 387 19.25 25.19 5.24
C ASP A 387 18.09 24.77 4.30
N VAL A 388 17.95 25.46 3.17
CA VAL A 388 17.09 25.06 2.06
C VAL A 388 17.80 24.00 1.22
N TRP A 389 17.10 22.89 0.94
CA TRP A 389 17.61 21.73 0.20
C TRP A 389 16.86 21.54 -1.11
N THR A 390 17.57 21.66 -2.23
CA THR A 390 17.03 21.37 -3.57
C THR A 390 16.98 19.87 -3.86
N LEU A 391 16.21 19.48 -4.89
CA LEU A 391 16.15 18.09 -5.37
C LEU A 391 17.51 17.61 -5.92
N THR A 392 18.32 18.51 -6.47
CA THR A 392 19.67 18.22 -6.98
C THR A 392 20.62 17.89 -5.82
N GLN A 393 20.71 18.77 -4.81
CA GLN A 393 21.50 18.55 -3.58
C GLN A 393 21.08 17.29 -2.83
N GLN A 394 19.77 16.96 -2.82
CA GLN A 394 19.27 15.72 -2.22
C GLN A 394 19.76 14.47 -2.97
N ARG A 395 19.83 14.49 -4.31
CA ARG A 395 20.37 13.39 -5.13
C ARG A 395 21.90 13.28 -5.02
N GLU A 396 22.59 14.41 -4.98
CA GLU A 396 24.04 14.48 -4.71
C GLU A 396 24.38 13.84 -3.37
N LEU A 397 23.63 14.19 -2.32
CA LEU A 397 23.75 13.61 -0.98
C LEU A 397 23.51 12.08 -1.00
N GLU A 398 22.45 11.61 -1.66
CA GLU A 398 22.12 10.19 -1.74
C GLU A 398 23.14 9.35 -2.53
N ASN A 399 23.75 9.93 -3.57
CA ASN A 399 24.84 9.30 -4.32
C ASN A 399 26.15 9.28 -3.49
N ALA A 400 26.54 10.41 -2.89
CA ALA A 400 27.74 10.49 -2.05
C ALA A 400 27.66 9.57 -0.82
N LEU A 401 26.47 9.39 -0.23
CA LEU A 401 26.23 8.45 0.87
C LEU A 401 26.26 6.98 0.47
N ARG A 402 26.14 6.66 -0.83
CA ARG A 402 26.29 5.30 -1.39
C ARG A 402 27.76 4.96 -1.60
N ASP A 403 28.53 5.90 -2.10
CA ASP A 403 29.94 5.71 -2.47
C ASP A 403 30.89 5.76 -1.26
N ILE A 404 30.52 6.47 -0.18
CA ILE A 404 31.41 6.73 0.97
C ILE A 404 31.00 5.88 2.19
N ASP A 405 31.91 4.98 2.59
CA ASP A 405 31.73 4.06 3.72
C ASP A 405 31.32 4.82 5.00
N ARG A 406 30.41 4.21 5.75
CA ARG A 406 29.99 4.62 7.09
C ARG A 406 31.14 4.61 8.11
N ARG A 407 32.22 3.86 7.87
CA ARG A 407 33.39 3.74 8.76
C ARG A 407 34.46 4.82 8.54
N ASP A 408 34.37 5.64 7.50
CA ASP A 408 35.36 6.68 7.19
C ASP A 408 35.32 7.84 8.22
N PRO A 409 36.42 8.18 8.92
CA PRO A 409 36.45 9.27 9.89
C PRO A 409 36.08 10.65 9.29
N GLN A 410 36.43 10.89 8.03
CA GLN A 410 36.16 12.14 7.30
C GLN A 410 34.93 12.04 6.38
N ARG A 411 34.06 11.05 6.61
CA ARG A 411 32.86 10.78 5.79
C ARG A 411 32.08 12.04 5.42
N TRP A 412 31.81 12.90 6.41
CA TRP A 412 30.94 14.06 6.22
C TRP A 412 31.57 15.20 5.43
N GLU A 413 32.90 15.34 5.50
CA GLU A 413 33.67 16.27 4.67
C GLU A 413 33.70 15.78 3.22
N LYS A 414 33.95 14.49 3.02
CA LYS A 414 33.94 13.84 1.69
C LYS A 414 32.56 13.82 1.04
N VAL A 415 31.49 13.72 1.83
CA VAL A 415 30.09 13.86 1.34
C VAL A 415 29.80 15.33 1.01
N ALA A 416 30.17 16.28 1.86
CA ALA A 416 29.96 17.71 1.59
C ALA A 416 30.71 18.20 0.34
N ALA A 417 31.93 17.71 0.10
CA ALA A 417 32.69 17.97 -1.12
C ALA A 417 32.02 17.46 -2.43
N ARG A 418 30.90 16.72 -2.32
CA ARG A 418 30.07 16.26 -3.43
C ARG A 418 28.66 16.84 -3.45
N VAL A 419 28.29 17.71 -2.51
CA VAL A 419 26.96 18.37 -2.46
C VAL A 419 27.13 19.86 -2.65
N THR A 420 26.55 20.39 -3.72
CA THR A 420 26.60 21.82 -4.08
C THR A 420 26.09 22.69 -2.94
N ASP A 421 26.86 23.73 -2.58
CA ASP A 421 26.52 24.76 -1.57
C ASP A 421 26.01 24.21 -0.21
N LYS A 422 26.60 23.11 0.28
CA LYS A 422 26.33 22.56 1.61
C LYS A 422 27.59 22.15 2.37
N THR A 423 27.63 22.51 3.65
CA THR A 423 28.72 22.19 4.58
C THR A 423 28.55 20.82 5.25
N SER A 424 29.64 20.26 5.78
CA SER A 424 29.66 18.99 6.54
C SER A 424 28.58 18.93 7.64
N THR A 425 28.32 20.03 8.35
CA THR A 425 27.32 20.07 9.44
C THR A 425 25.86 20.17 8.95
N GLN A 426 25.62 20.76 7.78
CA GLN A 426 24.30 20.74 7.11
C GLN A 426 24.02 19.35 6.55
N VAL A 427 25.02 18.73 5.89
CA VAL A 427 24.98 17.34 5.38
C VAL A 427 24.64 16.34 6.50
N GLN A 428 25.30 16.45 7.66
CA GLN A 428 25.03 15.62 8.83
C GLN A 428 23.57 15.74 9.30
N ARG A 429 23.10 16.98 9.56
CA ARG A 429 21.72 17.24 10.02
C ARG A 429 20.68 16.72 9.02
N ARG A 430 20.93 16.86 7.71
CA ARG A 430 20.04 16.35 6.67
C ARG A 430 19.99 14.82 6.65
N TYR A 431 21.12 14.14 6.81
CA TYR A 431 21.18 12.69 6.92
C TYR A 431 20.40 12.17 8.14
N GLU A 432 20.53 12.83 9.30
CA GLU A 432 19.81 12.44 10.51
C GLU A 432 18.29 12.62 10.37
N TYR A 433 17.86 13.74 9.78
CA TYR A 433 16.44 13.97 9.45
C TYR A 433 15.88 12.87 8.53
N VAL A 434 16.57 12.55 7.44
CA VAL A 434 16.15 11.47 6.51
C VAL A 434 16.12 10.11 7.22
N ARG A 435 17.12 9.81 8.06
CA ARG A 435 17.17 8.58 8.87
C ARG A 435 16.01 8.50 9.87
N GLN A 436 15.60 9.62 10.46
CA GLN A 436 14.45 9.68 11.36
C GLN A 436 13.13 9.44 10.62
N GLN A 437 12.95 10.05 9.44
CA GLN A 437 11.77 9.83 8.58
C GLN A 437 11.65 8.37 8.12
N ILE A 438 12.77 7.73 7.75
CA ILE A 438 12.79 6.29 7.41
C ILE A 438 12.45 5.42 8.64
N ARG A 439 12.80 5.86 9.87
CA ARG A 439 12.45 5.12 11.09
C ARG A 439 10.96 5.22 11.40
N SER A 440 10.36 6.40 11.30
CA SER A 440 8.91 6.61 11.53
C SER A 440 8.04 5.98 10.43
N ALA A 441 8.52 5.94 9.18
CA ALA A 441 7.87 5.23 8.07
C ALA A 441 7.95 3.69 8.18
N LYS A 442 8.76 3.15 9.11
CA LYS A 442 8.86 1.70 9.42
C LYS A 442 8.19 1.31 10.74
N SER A 443 7.58 2.26 11.45
CA SER A 443 6.79 2.01 12.67
C SER A 443 5.31 2.41 12.49
N ARG A 444 4.84 2.27 11.24
CA ARG A 444 3.46 2.37 10.77
C ARG A 444 3.23 1.23 9.78
#